data_AF-A0A165NMT4-F1
#
_entry.id   AF-A0A165NMT4-F1
#
_cell.length_a   1.000
_cell.length_b   1.000
_cell.length_c   1.000
_cell.angle_alpha   90.00
_cell.angle_beta   90.00
_cell.angle_gamma   90.00
#
_symmetry.space_group_name_H-M   'P 1'
#
loop_
_entity.id
_entity.type
_entity.pdbx_description
1 polymer ?
#
loop_
_entity_poly.entity_id
_entity_poly.type
_entity_poly.pdbx_seq_one_letter_code
_entity_poly.pdbx_strand_id
1 'polypeptide(L)' 'MKLQEVDSSTSYHSGYGAGSGEVIREEYKCPCGNGKVIYEKDDIPGFKETNIYSTCKECDEKFEFGRGTAKEKK' A
#
# COMPACT_ATOMS: atom_id res chain seq x y z
N MET A 1 -8.04 -12.43 3.12
CA MET A 1 -8.43 -12.47 1.68
C MET A 1 -7.41 -11.74 0.83
N LYS A 2 -7.30 -12.07 -0.46
CA LYS A 2 -6.44 -11.39 -1.44
C LYS A 2 -7.25 -10.30 -2.14
N LEU A 3 -6.65 -9.13 -2.32
CA LEU A 3 -7.26 -8.02 -3.04
C LEU A 3 -6.83 -8.04 -4.50
N GLN A 4 -7.70 -7.52 -5.37
CA GLN A 4 -7.38 -7.38 -6.79
C GLN A 4 -6.59 -6.09 -7.00
N GLU A 5 -5.38 -6.21 -7.53
CA GLU A 5 -4.59 -5.04 -7.98
C GLU A 5 -5.28 -4.38 -9.17
N VAL A 6 -5.33 -3.05 -9.12
CA VAL A 6 -5.88 -2.18 -10.16
C VAL A 6 -4.77 -1.43 -10.87
N ASP A 7 -3.77 -0.99 -10.11
CA ASP A 7 -2.64 -0.24 -10.60
C ASP A 7 -1.41 -0.52 -9.73
N SER A 8 -0.24 -0.53 -10.34
CA SER A 8 1.03 -0.62 -9.64
C SER A 8 2.07 0.22 -10.36
N SER A 9 2.83 0.97 -9.57
CA SER A 9 3.91 1.83 -10.04
C SER A 9 5.11 1.71 -9.12
N THR A 10 6.29 1.64 -9.71
CA THR A 10 7.55 1.63 -9.00
C THR A 10 8.42 2.72 -9.62
N SER A 11 8.86 3.66 -8.79
CA SER A 11 9.72 4.76 -9.20
C SER A 11 11.08 4.62 -8.54
N TYR A 12 12.13 4.66 -9.35
CA TYR A 12 13.49 4.69 -8.85
C TYR A 12 13.81 6.04 -8.20
N HIS A 13 14.46 6.01 -7.04
CA HIS A 13 14.96 7.20 -6.35
C HIS A 13 16.46 7.07 -6.12
N SER A 14 17.25 8.03 -6.58
CA SER A 14 18.72 8.01 -6.45
C SER A 14 19.22 8.11 -5.00
N GLY A 15 18.33 8.46 -4.07
CA GLY A 15 18.63 8.61 -2.65
C GLY A 15 19.29 9.93 -2.30
N TYR A 16 19.43 10.18 -0.99
CA TYR A 16 20.04 11.40 -0.44
C TYR A 16 21.44 11.12 0.13
N GLY A 17 22.25 10.33 -0.59
CA GLY A 17 23.63 10.00 -0.21
C GLY A 17 23.83 8.69 0.55
N ALA A 18 22.78 8.08 1.12
CA ALA A 18 22.84 6.76 1.79
C ALA A 18 22.68 5.56 0.83
N GLY A 19 22.38 5.82 -0.45
CA GLY A 19 22.16 4.81 -1.48
C GLY A 19 20.83 5.02 -2.21
N SER A 20 20.72 4.41 -3.39
CA SER A 20 19.49 4.41 -4.18
C SER A 20 18.45 3.49 -3.58
N GLY A 21 17.18 3.81 -3.83
CA GLY A 21 16.06 2.96 -3.46
C GLY A 21 14.89 3.12 -4.42
N GLU A 22 13.75 2.61 -4.00
CA GLU A 22 12.56 2.56 -4.83
C GLU A 22 11.35 3.04 -4.04
N VAL A 23 10.49 3.79 -4.69
CA VAL A 23 9.17 4.16 -4.16
C VAL A 23 8.15 3.31 -4.88
N ILE A 24 7.47 2.45 -4.14
CA ILE A 24 6.47 1.51 -4.64
C ILE A 24 5.10 2.05 -4.24
N ARG A 25 4.19 2.15 -5.21
CA ARG A 25 2.81 2.51 -4.98
C ARG A 25 1.90 1.54 -5.72
N GLU A 26 1.05 0.84 -4.96
CA GLU A 26 0.13 -0.17 -5.47
C GLU A 26 -1.29 0.18 -5.03
N GLU A 27 -2.25 0.10 -5.95
CA GLU A 27 -3.67 0.31 -5.71
C GLU A 27 -4.43 -1.00 -5.87
N TYR A 28 -5.21 -1.35 -4.86
CA TYR A 28 -6.06 -2.52 -4.86
C TYR A 28 -7.53 -2.13 -4.77
N LYS A 29 -8.43 -2.97 -5.30
CA LYS A 29 -9.86 -2.82 -5.07
C LYS A 29 -10.19 -3.16 -3.62
N CYS A 30 -11.03 -2.32 -3.01
CA CYS A 30 -11.59 -2.62 -1.70
C CYS A 30 -12.42 -3.92 -1.77
N PRO A 31 -12.36 -4.80 -0.76
CA PRO A 31 -13.10 -6.07 -0.76
C PRO A 31 -14.63 -5.89 -0.88
N CYS A 32 -15.18 -4.77 -0.41
CA CYS A 32 -16.61 -4.47 -0.56
C CYS A 32 -16.97 -3.84 -1.92
N GLY A 33 -15.99 -3.53 -2.78
CA GLY A 33 -16.18 -2.82 -4.05
C GLY A 33 -16.35 -1.29 -3.92
N ASN A 34 -16.61 -0.77 -2.71
CA ASN A 34 -16.80 0.66 -2.47
C ASN A 34 -15.50 1.37 -2.09
N GLY A 35 -14.59 1.51 -3.07
CA GLY A 35 -13.35 2.27 -2.93
C GLY A 35 -12.10 1.45 -3.24
N LYS A 36 -10.95 1.91 -2.75
CA LYS A 36 -9.64 1.32 -3.01
C LYS A 36 -8.80 1.23 -1.74
N VAL A 37 -7.80 0.37 -1.79
CA VAL A 37 -6.75 0.24 -0.78
C VAL A 37 -5.45 0.65 -1.46
N ILE A 38 -4.74 1.60 -0.88
CA ILE A 38 -3.50 2.12 -1.43
C ILE A 38 -2.38 1.68 -0.50
N TYR A 39 -1.38 1.04 -1.09
CA TYR A 39 -0.15 0.63 -0.44
C TYR A 39 0.99 1.47 -1.02
N GLU A 40 1.70 2.18 -0.14
CA GLU A 40 2.85 2.99 -0.47
C GLU A 40 4.03 2.53 0.38
N LYS A 41 5.17 2.31 -0.27
CA LYS A 41 6.40 1.91 0.39
C LYS A 41 7.58 2.65 -0.21
N ASP A 42 8.26 3.38 0.65
CA ASP A 42 9.56 3.98 0.38
C ASP A 42 10.62 2.98 0.86
N ASP A 43 11.31 2.34 -0.08
CA ASP A 43 12.46 1.48 0.19
C ASP A 43 13.75 2.25 -0.13
N ILE A 44 13.84 3.48 0.36
CA ILE A 44 15.04 4.32 0.22
C ILE A 44 15.95 4.08 1.42
N PRO A 45 17.24 3.80 1.22
CA PRO A 45 18.20 3.72 2.32
C PRO A 45 18.17 4.99 3.19
N GLY A 46 17.87 4.81 4.48
CA GLY A 46 17.70 5.92 5.44
C GLY A 46 16.27 6.49 5.55
N PHE A 47 15.38 6.14 4.62
CA PHE A 47 13.95 6.50 4.61
C PHE A 47 13.12 5.27 4.28
N LYS A 48 12.84 4.46 5.31
CA LYS A 48 11.97 3.28 5.21
C LYS A 48 10.62 3.60 5.80
N GLU A 49 9.69 4.00 4.94
CA GLU A 49 8.30 4.21 5.33
C GLU A 49 7.40 3.23 4.58
N THR A 50 6.37 2.74 5.25
CA THR A 50 5.35 1.91 4.61
C THR A 50 4.01 2.36 5.14
N ASN A 51 3.19 2.87 4.23
CA ASN A 51 1.84 3.33 4.52
C ASN A 51 0.86 2.43 3.78
N ILE A 52 -0.21 2.07 4.47
CA ILE A 52 -1.34 1.42 3.86
C ILE A 52 -2.62 2.01 4.42
N TYR A 53 -3.51 2.39 3.52
CA TYR A 53 -4.78 2.99 3.90
C TYR A 53 -5.86 2.60 2.90
N SER A 54 -7.10 2.62 3.35
CA SER A 54 -8.24 2.43 2.48
C SER A 54 -9.04 3.72 2.35
N THR A 55 -9.62 3.96 1.18
CA THR A 55 -10.58 5.05 0.99
C THR A 55 -11.98 4.67 1.50
N CYS A 56 -12.16 3.44 1.99
CA CYS A 56 -13.43 2.88 2.40
C CYS A 56 -13.48 2.77 3.92
N LYS A 57 -14.10 3.74 4.59
CA LYS A 57 -14.16 3.78 6.06
C LYS A 57 -14.72 2.49 6.68
N GLU A 58 -15.78 1.93 6.09
CA GLU A 58 -16.38 0.70 6.59
C GLU A 58 -15.41 -0.48 6.58
N CYS A 59 -14.62 -0.61 5.51
CA CYS A 59 -13.63 -1.68 5.43
C CYS A 59 -12.37 -1.36 6.22
N ASP A 60 -12.04 -0.08 6.42
CA ASP A 60 -10.97 0.36 7.31
C ASP A 60 -11.23 -0.05 8.76
N GLU A 61 -12.47 0.07 9.22
CA GLU A 61 -12.85 -0.32 10.57
C GLU A 61 -12.95 -1.85 10.73
N LYS A 62 -13.39 -2.55 9.68
CA LYS A 62 -13.60 -4.02 9.71
C LYS A 62 -12.35 -4.82 9.39
N PHE A 63 -11.44 -4.30 8.56
CA PHE A 63 -10.30 -5.03 8.03
C PHE A 63 -8.98 -4.33 8.34
N GLU A 64 -7.97 -5.13 8.59
CA GLU A 64 -6.57 -4.75 8.57
C GLU A 64 -6.00 -5.05 7.18
N PHE A 65 -5.48 -4.02 6.53
CA PHE A 65 -4.94 -4.12 5.18
C PHE A 65 -3.43 -4.39 5.19
N GLY A 66 -2.99 -5.23 4.27
CA GLY A 66 -1.59 -5.46 3.93
C GLY A 66 -1.40 -5.35 2.42
N ARG A 67 -0.16 -5.46 1.94
CA ARG A 67 0.16 -5.45 0.50
C ARG A 67 -0.65 -6.53 -0.23
N GLY A 68 -1.65 -6.12 -1.02
CA GLY A 68 -2.58 -7.00 -1.74
C GLY A 68 -3.43 -7.91 -0.87
N THR A 69 -3.56 -7.64 0.43
CA THR A 69 -4.30 -8.51 1.37
C THR A 69 -5.17 -7.71 2.33
N ALA A 70 -6.24 -8.33 2.79
CA ALA A 70 -7.11 -7.80 3.84
C ALA A 70 -7.46 -8.91 4.81
N LYS A 71 -7.43 -8.62 6.11
CA LYS A 71 -7.76 -9.54 7.20
C LYS A 71 -8.80 -8.91 8.09
N GLU A 72 -9.82 -9.63 8.50
CA GLU A 72 -10.83 -9.09 9.43
C GLU A 72 -10.18 -8.80 10.78
N LYS A 73 -10.40 -7.59 11.30
CA LYS A 73 -10.08 -7.23 12.67
C LYS A 73 -11.04 -8.04 13.56
N LYS A 74 -10.47 -8.78 14.52
CA LYS A 74 -11.21 -9.73 15.35
C LYS A 74 -11.71 -9.08 16.63
#